data_AF-A0A497HIM5-F1
#
_entry.id   AF-A0A497HIM5-F1
#
_cell.length_a   1.000
_cell.length_b   1.000
_cell.length_c   1.000
_cell.angle_alpha   90.00
_cell.angle_beta   90.00
_cell.angle_gamma   90.00
#
_symmetry.space_group_name_H-M   'P 1'
#
loop_
_entity.id
_entity.type
_entity.pdbx_description
1 polymer ?
#
loop_
_entity_poly.entity_id
_entity_poly.type
_entity_poly.pdbx_seq_one_letter_code
_entity_poly.pdbx_strand_id
1 'polypeptide(L)'
;MGALELPKDLIKKCDEFKPTDIVVGVLCKNVETTVLHVLNVVNEGLYSYFPDYRKCIAVSIAPSDDRTMEMAELFQTYNSIGKIITQDIGGKGKGAGIRTIMEIARYLEAEVL
;
A
#
# COMPACT_ATOMS: atom_id res chain seq x y z
N MET A 1 -2.75 5.80 22.39
CA MET A 1 -2.12 6.27 21.14
C MET A 1 -3.24 6.46 20.14
N GLY A 2 -3.60 7.70 19.79
CA GLY A 2 -4.82 7.97 19.00
C GLY A 2 -4.76 7.39 17.59
N ALA A 3 -5.89 6.99 17.03
CA ALA A 3 -5.97 6.58 15.62
C ALA A 3 -5.50 7.74 14.72
N LEU A 4 -4.74 7.43 13.68
CA LEU A 4 -4.36 8.42 12.69
C LEU A 4 -5.48 8.53 11.66
N GLU A 5 -6.08 9.71 11.52
CA GLU A 5 -7.08 9.93 10.47
C GLU A 5 -6.42 10.03 9.10
N LEU A 6 -6.85 9.18 8.17
CA LEU A 6 -6.41 9.23 6.78
C LEU A 6 -7.06 10.41 6.04
N PRO A 7 -6.38 11.05 5.08
CA PRO A 7 -6.97 12.04 4.20
C PRO A 7 -8.23 11.49 3.50
N LYS A 8 -9.24 12.34 3.31
CA LYS A 8 -10.53 11.93 2.73
C LYS A 8 -10.40 11.19 1.39
N ASP A 9 -9.47 11.61 0.53
CA ASP A 9 -9.28 10.96 -0.77
C ASP A 9 -8.59 9.58 -0.65
N LEU A 10 -7.78 9.37 0.38
CA LEU A 10 -7.23 8.05 0.70
C LEU A 10 -8.32 7.13 1.26
N ILE A 11 -9.24 7.66 2.08
CA ILE A 11 -10.40 6.90 2.56
C ILE A 11 -11.27 6.45 1.38
N LYS A 12 -11.59 7.35 0.43
CA LYS A 12 -12.34 6.99 -0.77
C LYS A 12 -11.67 5.88 -1.57
N LYS A 13 -10.34 5.94 -1.73
CA LYS A 13 -9.58 4.85 -2.37
C LYS A 13 -9.68 3.53 -1.59
N CYS A 14 -9.68 3.57 -0.26
CA CYS A 14 -9.91 2.37 0.54
C CYS A 14 -11.32 1.82 0.33
N ASP A 15 -12.33 2.69 0.23
CA ASP A 15 -13.71 2.29 -0.01
C ASP A 15 -13.90 1.53 -1.34
N GLU A 16 -13.07 1.79 -2.35
CA GLU A 16 -13.08 1.06 -3.63
C GLU A 16 -12.61 -0.40 -3.50
N PHE A 17 -11.78 -0.71 -2.51
CA PHE A 17 -11.15 -2.02 -2.34
C PHE A 17 -11.61 -2.78 -1.09
N LYS A 18 -12.50 -2.21 -0.28
CA LYS A 18 -13.05 -2.87 0.91
C LYS A 18 -14.25 -3.77 0.57
N PRO A 19 -14.46 -4.88 1.29
CA PRO A 19 -13.52 -5.46 2.24
C PRO A 19 -12.35 -6.14 1.51
N THR A 20 -11.17 -6.13 2.13
CA THR A 20 -9.98 -6.85 1.66
C THR A 20 -9.66 -7.97 2.65
N ASP A 21 -9.18 -9.13 2.19
CA ASP A 21 -8.78 -10.22 3.10
C ASP A 21 -7.29 -10.11 3.45
N ILE A 22 -6.46 -9.78 2.45
CA ILE A 22 -4.99 -9.69 2.58
C ILE A 22 -4.50 -8.32 2.11
N VAL A 23 -3.81 -7.59 2.99
CA VAL A 23 -3.05 -6.40 2.61
C VAL A 23 -1.56 -6.72 2.64
N VAL A 24 -0.83 -6.35 1.58
CA VAL A 24 0.64 -6.36 1.62
C VAL A 24 1.13 -4.93 1.70
N GLY A 25 1.71 -4.58 2.85
CA GLY A 25 2.33 -3.28 3.10
C GLY A 25 3.75 -3.19 2.54
N VAL A 26 4.03 -2.17 1.71
CA VAL A 26 5.38 -1.90 1.17
C VAL A 26 5.82 -0.50 1.61
N LEU A 27 6.91 -0.44 2.38
CA LEU A 27 7.48 0.82 2.85
C LEU A 27 8.67 1.22 1.97
N CYS A 28 8.60 2.41 1.39
CA CYS A 28 9.57 2.88 0.40
C CYS A 28 10.25 4.17 0.85
N LYS A 29 11.55 4.29 0.56
CA LYS A 29 12.29 5.55 0.63
C LYS A 29 13.51 5.49 -0.28
N ASN A 30 13.60 6.36 -1.28
CA ASN A 30 14.73 6.43 -2.20
C ASN A 30 15.08 5.06 -2.86
N VAL A 31 14.08 4.41 -3.43
CA VAL A 31 14.15 3.05 -4.00
C VAL A 31 13.65 3.01 -5.46
N GLU A 32 13.82 4.10 -6.21
CA GLU A 32 13.36 4.23 -7.61
C GLU A 32 13.74 3.02 -8.47
N THR A 33 14.97 2.51 -8.33
CA THR A 33 15.51 1.44 -9.18
C THR A 33 14.99 0.04 -8.82
N THR A 34 14.38 -0.13 -7.64
CA THR A 34 13.96 -1.45 -7.12
C THR A 34 12.48 -1.57 -6.85
N VAL A 35 11.75 -0.46 -6.69
CA VAL A 35 10.34 -0.48 -6.28
C VAL A 35 9.46 -1.29 -7.23
N LEU A 36 9.66 -1.14 -8.55
CA LEU A 36 8.88 -1.89 -9.55
C LEU A 36 9.09 -3.40 -9.43
N HIS A 37 10.32 -3.85 -9.16
CA HIS A 37 10.61 -5.27 -8.99
C HIS A 37 9.91 -5.84 -7.76
N VAL A 38 9.97 -5.13 -6.62
CA VAL A 38 9.27 -5.54 -5.39
C VAL A 38 7.77 -5.62 -5.61
N LEU A 39 7.16 -4.59 -6.21
CA LEU A 39 5.72 -4.58 -6.48
C LEU A 39 5.31 -5.71 -7.43
N ASN A 40 6.13 -6.02 -8.43
CA ASN A 40 5.88 -7.14 -9.33
C ASN A 40 5.90 -8.48 -8.60
N VAL A 41 6.92 -8.73 -7.76
CA VAL A 41 7.01 -9.98 -6.98
C VAL A 41 5.81 -10.15 -6.04
N VAL A 42 5.37 -9.08 -5.38
CA VAL A 42 4.16 -9.11 -4.53
C VAL A 42 2.92 -9.40 -5.38
N ASN A 43 2.75 -8.72 -6.51
CA ASN A 43 1.61 -8.90 -7.41
C ASN A 43 1.52 -10.33 -7.96
N GLU A 44 2.64 -10.91 -8.41
CA GLU A 44 2.72 -12.32 -8.84
C GLU A 44 2.38 -13.29 -7.70
N GLY A 45 2.91 -13.05 -6.50
CA GLY A 45 2.66 -13.90 -5.34
C GLY A 45 1.19 -13.91 -4.93
N LEU A 46 0.56 -12.73 -4.83
CA LEU A 46 -0.85 -12.60 -4.51
C LEU A 46 -1.75 -13.24 -5.58
N TYR A 47 -1.39 -13.10 -6.86
CA TYR A 47 -2.16 -13.68 -7.96
C TYR A 47 -2.05 -15.20 -8.00
N SER A 48 -0.84 -15.75 -7.82
CA SER A 48 -0.56 -17.18 -7.97
C SER A 48 -1.04 -18.02 -6.79
N TYR A 49 -0.89 -17.50 -5.56
CA TYR A 49 -1.09 -18.30 -4.34
C TYR A 49 -2.37 -17.95 -3.57
N PHE A 50 -2.98 -16.79 -3.84
CA PHE A 50 -4.19 -16.35 -3.15
C PHE A 50 -5.33 -15.97 -4.12
N PRO A 51 -5.60 -16.75 -5.19
CA PRO A 51 -6.53 -16.35 -6.24
C PRO A 51 -7.93 -16.01 -5.72
N ASP A 52 -8.42 -16.74 -4.72
CA ASP A 52 -9.78 -16.63 -4.18
C ASP A 52 -9.95 -15.56 -3.09
N TYR A 53 -8.85 -14.93 -2.66
CA TYR A 53 -8.89 -13.84 -1.69
C TYR A 53 -9.02 -12.49 -2.39
N ARG A 54 -9.63 -11.52 -1.70
CA ARG A 54 -9.56 -10.09 -2.05
C ARG A 54 -8.25 -9.55 -1.47
N LYS A 55 -7.42 -8.95 -2.31
CA LYS A 55 -6.08 -8.51 -1.90
C LYS A 55 -5.83 -7.07 -2.31
N CYS A 56 -5.02 -6.38 -1.52
CA CYS A 56 -4.60 -5.02 -1.82
C CYS A 56 -3.10 -4.87 -1.53
N ILE A 57 -2.37 -4.21 -2.44
CA ILE A 57 -1.01 -3.75 -2.18
C ILE A 57 -1.10 -2.30 -1.70
N ALA A 58 -0.67 -2.05 -0.46
CA ALA A 58 -0.60 -0.72 0.11
C ALA A 58 0.86 -0.26 0.19
N VAL A 59 1.19 0.83 -0.47
CA VAL A 59 2.56 1.36 -0.55
C VAL A 59 2.60 2.71 0.17
N SER A 60 3.47 2.80 1.18
CA SER A 60 3.74 4.03 1.93
C SER A 60 5.13 4.54 1.55
N ILE A 61 5.20 5.76 1.04
CA ILE A 61 6.42 6.36 0.52
C ILE A 61 6.84 7.50 1.45
N ALA A 62 7.95 7.32 2.15
CA ALA A 62 8.57 8.40 2.91
C ALA A 62 9.04 9.50 1.95
N PRO A 63 9.23 10.76 2.43
CA PRO A 63 9.84 11.82 1.62
C PRO A 63 11.10 11.31 0.92
N SER A 64 11.01 11.26 -0.41
CA SER A 64 12.03 10.70 -1.31
C SER A 64 12.38 11.76 -2.34
N ASP A 65 13.67 11.86 -2.64
CA ASP A 65 14.22 12.87 -3.56
C ASP A 65 14.43 12.31 -4.98
N ASP A 66 13.98 11.07 -5.21
CA ASP A 66 14.05 10.33 -6.47
C ASP A 66 12.64 10.06 -7.03
N ARG A 67 12.54 9.27 -8.11
CA ARG A 67 11.26 8.97 -8.76
C ARG A 67 10.50 7.79 -8.11
N THR A 68 10.76 7.44 -6.85
CA THR A 68 10.08 6.32 -6.16
C THR A 68 8.54 6.45 -6.23
N MET A 69 8.02 7.66 -6.00
CA MET A 69 6.58 7.96 -6.05
C MET A 69 5.99 7.71 -7.44
N GLU A 70 6.62 8.29 -8.46
CA GLU A 70 6.21 8.16 -9.87
C GLU A 70 6.23 6.69 -10.31
N MET A 71 7.30 5.96 -9.99
CA MET A 71 7.43 4.55 -10.37
C MET A 71 6.35 3.68 -9.71
N ALA A 72 6.05 3.91 -8.42
CA ALA A 72 4.99 3.19 -7.73
C ALA A 72 3.58 3.50 -8.27
N GLU A 73 3.34 4.74 -8.72
CA GLU A 73 2.06 5.12 -9.34
C GLU A 73 1.89 4.52 -10.73
N LEU A 74 2.95 4.48 -11.55
CA LEU A 74 2.93 3.88 -12.89
C LEU A 74 2.70 2.37 -12.88
N PHE A 75 3.16 1.66 -11.84
CA PHE A 75 2.99 0.22 -11.70
C PHE A 75 1.50 -0.18 -11.75
N GLN A 76 1.13 -1.08 -12.66
CA GLN A 76 -0.24 -1.61 -12.74
C GLN A 76 -0.30 -2.99 -12.09
N THR A 77 -1.24 -3.18 -11.18
CA THR A 77 -1.54 -4.50 -10.61
C THR A 77 -2.39 -5.32 -11.57
N TYR A 78 -2.52 -6.62 -11.31
CA TYR A 78 -3.58 -7.39 -11.96
C TYR A 78 -4.95 -6.87 -11.53
N ASN A 79 -5.95 -6.99 -12.41
CA ASN A 79 -7.31 -6.46 -12.18
C ASN A 79 -7.97 -6.97 -10.88
N SER A 80 -7.54 -8.13 -10.37
CA SER A 80 -8.05 -8.72 -9.12
C SER A 80 -7.29 -8.30 -7.86
N ILE A 81 -6.30 -7.40 -7.97
CA ILE A 81 -5.46 -6.92 -6.85
C ILE A 81 -5.59 -5.40 -6.76
N GLY A 82 -6.13 -4.91 -5.65
CA GLY A 82 -6.22 -3.48 -5.36
C GLY A 82 -4.84 -2.84 -5.16
N LYS A 83 -4.74 -1.53 -5.40
CA LYS A 83 -3.50 -0.77 -5.24
C LYS A 83 -3.77 0.57 -4.55
N ILE A 84 -3.11 0.79 -3.42
CA ILE A 84 -3.15 2.06 -2.70
C ILE A 84 -1.71 2.58 -2.55
N ILE A 85 -1.44 3.76 -3.09
CA ILE A 85 -0.15 4.45 -2.92
C ILE A 85 -0.38 5.74 -2.16
N THR A 86 0.43 6.00 -1.14
CA THR A 86 0.38 7.25 -0.38
C THR A 86 1.75 7.62 0.19
N GLN A 87 1.89 8.86 0.63
CA GLN A 87 3.05 9.27 1.43
C GLN A 87 2.86 8.88 2.89
N ASP A 88 3.96 8.71 3.63
CA ASP A 88 3.91 8.49 5.08
C ASP A 88 3.10 9.59 5.78
N ILE A 89 2.12 9.20 6.58
CA ILE A 89 1.29 10.11 7.37
C ILE A 89 1.76 10.09 8.84
N GLY A 90 1.91 11.28 9.43
CA GLY A 90 2.09 11.42 10.87
C GLY A 90 3.55 11.42 11.38
N GLY A 91 4.54 11.67 10.53
CA GLY A 91 5.91 11.99 10.98
C GLY A 91 7.02 11.42 10.10
N LYS A 92 8.26 11.44 10.61
CA LYS A 92 9.45 10.92 9.92
C LYS A 92 9.82 9.53 10.43
N GLY A 93 10.28 8.67 9.53
CA GLY A 93 10.85 7.36 9.84
C GLY A 93 9.91 6.19 9.57
N LYS A 94 10.44 4.96 9.58
CA LYS A 94 9.70 3.75 9.19
C LYS A 94 8.42 3.51 10.00
N GLY A 95 8.38 3.95 11.26
CA GLY A 95 7.20 3.84 12.11
C GLY A 95 6.00 4.63 11.57
N ALA A 96 6.23 5.76 10.90
CA ALA A 96 5.16 6.53 10.25
C ALA A 96 4.56 5.75 9.07
N GLY A 97 5.42 5.15 8.24
CA GLY A 97 4.99 4.26 7.16
C GLY A 97 4.22 3.04 7.67
N ILE A 98 4.72 2.34 8.69
CA ILE A 98 4.00 1.20 9.32
C ILE A 98 2.63 1.64 9.81
N ARG A 99 2.55 2.75 10.56
CA ARG A 99 1.28 3.26 11.08
C ARG A 99 0.30 3.62 9.96
N THR A 100 0.81 4.20 8.88
CA THR A 100 0.02 4.54 7.68
C THR A 100 -0.60 3.28 7.06
N ILE A 101 0.21 2.24 6.84
CA ILE A 101 -0.26 0.95 6.32
C ILE A 101 -1.27 0.30 7.28
N MET A 102 -1.03 0.31 8.59
CA MET A 102 -1.96 -0.28 9.56
C MET A 102 -3.32 0.42 9.56
N GLU A 103 -3.36 1.75 9.43
CA GLU A 103 -4.64 2.45 9.29
C GLU A 103 -5.31 2.15 7.96
N ILE A 104 -4.56 2.07 6.85
CA ILE A 104 -5.12 1.66 5.55
C ILE A 104 -5.76 0.27 5.68
N ALA A 105 -5.06 -0.69 6.29
CA ALA A 105 -5.59 -2.04 6.54
C ALA A 105 -6.86 -2.01 7.39
N ARG A 106 -6.92 -1.14 8.41
CA ARG A 106 -8.13 -0.95 9.24
C ARG A 106 -9.30 -0.39 8.42
N TYR A 107 -9.07 0.59 7.54
CA TYR A 107 -10.11 1.16 6.66
C TYR A 107 -10.57 0.18 5.57
N LEU A 108 -9.68 -0.70 5.12
CA LEU A 108 -9.98 -1.78 4.19
C LEU A 108 -10.74 -2.96 4.84
N GLU A 109 -10.92 -2.92 6.17
CA GLU A 109 -11.48 -4.03 6.95
C GLU A 109 -10.67 -5.33 6.74
N ALA A 110 -9.34 -5.19 6.66
CA ALA A 110 -8.42 -6.28 6.37
C ALA A 110 -8.39 -7.36 7.46
N GLU A 111 -8.47 -8.63 7.07
CA GLU A 111 -8.32 -9.76 7.99
C GLU A 111 -6.85 -10.04 8.32
N VAL A 112 -5.96 -9.87 7.35
CA VAL A 112 -4.52 -10.12 7.46
C VAL A 112 -3.71 -8.96 6.89
N LEU A 113 -2.61 -8.62 7.57
CA LEU A 113 -1.57 -7.67 7.15
C LEU A 113 -0.18 -8.31 7.23
#